data_AF-A0A9D2WP04-F1
#
_entry.id   AF-A0A9D2WP04-F1
#
_cell.length_a   1.000
_cell.length_b   1.000
_cell.length_c   1.000
_cell.angle_alpha   90.00
_cell.angle_beta   90.00
_cell.angle_gamma   90.00
#
_symmetry.space_group_name_H-M   'P 1'
#
loop_
_entity.id
_entity.type
_entity.pdbx_description
1 polymer ?
#
loop_
_entity_poly.entity_id
_entity_poly.type
_entity_poly.pdbx_seq_one_letter_code
_entity_poly.pdbx_strand_id
1 'polypeptide(L)'
;MEAVKAVDFNPKFRDKVAELLKSYDFSNCLNCGMCTAGCPYTDLVESFDPRKFIRKVLLGMEEAAYADPYMWFCNMCEHCTVECPMNVNIAALVKSIRSMWDKDKIAGRLQELDKERTASDNLPSTGLVALVDVNKCAACLTCVRLCPVEAPQIHNGAAVIDPVLCKGCGICAGECPNKAITVLGYYELMLKNMDSLIAGWSI
;
A
#
# COMPACT_ATOMS: atom_id res chain seq x y z
N MET A 1 1.53 9.35 -22.84
CA MET A 1 1.75 10.21 -21.66
C MET A 1 0.64 11.25 -21.68
N GLU A 2 -0.33 11.13 -20.78
CA GLU A 2 -1.45 12.07 -20.69
C GLU A 2 -0.96 13.38 -20.05
N ALA A 3 -1.46 14.52 -20.53
CA ALA A 3 -1.00 15.83 -20.05
C ALA A 3 -1.64 16.12 -18.67
N VAL A 4 -0.81 16.38 -17.67
CA VAL A 4 -1.25 16.78 -16.33
C VAL A 4 -1.82 18.20 -16.39
N LYS A 5 -3.04 18.42 -15.88
CA LYS A 5 -3.67 19.74 -15.92
C LYS A 5 -3.32 20.50 -14.65
N ALA A 6 -3.05 21.80 -14.78
CA ALA A 6 -2.73 22.65 -13.64
C ALA A 6 -3.85 22.74 -12.59
N VAL A 7 -5.09 22.43 -12.98
CA VAL A 7 -6.26 22.40 -12.08
C VAL A 7 -6.22 21.25 -11.07
N ASP A 8 -5.41 20.22 -11.33
CA ASP A 8 -5.29 19.04 -10.48
C ASP A 8 -4.34 19.27 -9.29
N PHE A 9 -3.68 20.43 -9.22
CA PHE A 9 -2.72 20.78 -8.18
C PHE A 9 -3.40 21.43 -6.99
N ASN A 10 -3.34 20.78 -5.83
CA ASN A 10 -3.77 21.31 -4.54
C ASN A 10 -2.55 21.61 -3.65
N PRO A 11 -2.07 22.87 -3.57
CA PRO A 11 -0.94 23.23 -2.72
C PRO A 11 -1.15 22.87 -1.24
N LYS A 12 -2.39 22.95 -0.74
CA LYS A 12 -2.71 22.64 0.67
C LYS A 12 -2.44 21.19 1.02
N PHE A 13 -2.57 20.27 0.06
CA PHE A 13 -2.25 18.86 0.28
C PHE A 13 -0.78 18.67 0.62
N ARG A 14 0.12 19.33 -0.13
CA ARG A 14 1.57 19.30 0.13
C ARG A 14 1.90 19.83 1.52
N ASP A 15 1.32 20.96 1.90
CA ASP A 15 1.57 21.59 3.20
C ASP A 15 1.12 20.70 4.36
N LYS A 16 -0.08 20.10 4.24
CA LYS A 16 -0.60 19.14 5.22
C LYS A 16 0.29 17.92 5.38
N VAL A 17 0.85 17.38 4.29
CA VAL A 17 1.82 16.27 4.35
C VAL A 17 3.10 16.69 5.06
N ALA A 18 3.61 17.90 4.78
CA ALA A 18 4.82 18.43 5.39
C ALA A 18 4.67 18.61 6.91
N GLU A 19 3.52 19.11 7.37
CA GLU A 19 3.21 19.25 8.80
C GLU A 19 3.26 17.92 9.56
N LEU A 20 2.80 16.83 8.93
CA LEU A 20 2.82 15.49 9.54
C LEU A 20 4.23 14.89 9.64
N LEU A 21 5.10 15.21 8.68
CA LEU A 21 6.45 14.65 8.63
C LEU A 21 7.43 15.31 9.59
N LYS A 22 7.14 16.53 10.08
CA LYS A 22 7.89 17.34 11.06
C LYS A 22 9.39 17.47 10.78
N SER A 23 10.14 16.39 10.99
CA SER A 23 11.60 16.27 10.91
C SER A 23 12.14 15.85 9.54
N TYR A 24 11.29 15.48 8.59
CA TYR A 24 11.70 15.10 7.23
C TYR A 24 11.08 16.02 6.19
N ASP A 25 11.90 16.55 5.29
CA ASP A 25 11.43 17.39 4.19
C ASP A 25 11.55 16.64 2.84
N PHE A 26 10.39 16.29 2.28
CA PHE A 26 10.30 15.65 0.97
C PHE A 26 10.48 16.63 -0.19
N SER A 27 10.45 17.95 0.06
CA SER A 27 10.72 19.00 -0.93
C SER A 27 12.14 18.96 -1.48
N ASN A 28 13.06 18.32 -0.74
CA ASN A 28 14.45 18.11 -1.16
C ASN A 28 14.59 17.04 -2.26
N CYS A 29 13.51 16.35 -2.66
CA CYS A 29 13.57 15.33 -3.68
C CYS A 29 14.03 15.90 -5.04
N LEU A 30 15.21 15.46 -5.50
CA LEU A 30 15.78 15.82 -6.81
C LEU A 30 15.27 14.95 -7.97
N ASN A 31 14.33 14.04 -7.73
CA ASN A 31 13.77 13.14 -8.75
C ASN A 31 14.82 12.19 -9.40
N CYS A 32 15.89 11.82 -8.66
CA CYS A 32 17.02 11.04 -9.19
C CYS A 32 16.73 9.56 -9.48
N GLY A 33 15.77 8.94 -8.78
CA GLY A 33 15.35 7.55 -9.06
C GLY A 33 16.05 6.45 -8.26
N MET A 34 16.90 6.77 -7.28
CA MET A 34 17.49 5.77 -6.37
C MET A 34 16.42 4.94 -5.66
N CYS A 35 15.31 5.57 -5.26
CA CYS A 35 14.18 4.89 -4.64
C CYS A 35 13.51 3.88 -5.59
N THR A 36 13.45 4.19 -6.88
CA THR A 36 12.87 3.32 -7.92
C THR A 36 13.77 2.10 -8.13
N ALA A 37 15.08 2.32 -8.24
CA ALA A 37 16.07 1.26 -8.41
C ALA A 37 16.18 0.33 -7.19
N GLY A 38 16.07 0.87 -5.98
CA GLY A 38 16.13 0.07 -4.76
C GLY A 38 14.81 -0.66 -4.45
N CYS A 39 13.68 -0.28 -5.03
CA CYS A 39 12.42 -0.89 -4.64
C CYS A 39 12.22 -2.26 -5.31
N PRO A 40 12.01 -3.34 -4.54
CA PRO A 40 11.85 -4.68 -5.11
C PRO A 40 10.53 -4.88 -5.87
N TYR A 41 9.59 -3.94 -5.75
CA TYR A 41 8.26 -4.02 -6.37
C TYR A 41 8.14 -3.23 -7.68
N THR A 42 9.10 -2.36 -8.01
CA THR A 42 9.01 -1.48 -9.19
C THR A 42 8.77 -2.28 -10.47
N ASP A 43 9.51 -3.37 -10.65
CA ASP A 43 9.44 -4.20 -11.86
C ASP A 43 8.38 -5.31 -11.76
N LEU A 44 7.75 -5.47 -10.59
CA LEU A 44 6.77 -6.52 -10.32
C LEU A 44 5.33 -6.03 -10.48
N VAL A 45 5.08 -4.76 -10.19
CA VAL A 45 3.73 -4.17 -10.24
C VAL A 45 3.72 -3.04 -11.25
N GLU A 46 2.86 -3.17 -12.25
CA GLU A 46 2.70 -2.13 -13.26
C GLU A 46 2.35 -0.79 -12.59
N SER A 47 3.03 0.28 -13.03
CA SER A 47 2.86 1.64 -12.48
C SER A 47 3.24 1.81 -11.00
N PHE A 48 3.90 0.83 -10.37
CA PHE A 48 4.46 0.98 -9.03
C PHE A 48 5.84 1.66 -9.13
N ASP A 49 5.91 2.95 -8.84
CA ASP A 49 7.18 3.69 -8.87
C ASP A 49 7.23 4.71 -7.71
N PRO A 50 8.09 4.51 -6.70
CA PRO A 50 8.22 5.43 -5.56
C PRO A 50 8.57 6.86 -5.98
N ARG A 51 9.37 7.02 -7.05
CA ARG A 51 9.75 8.34 -7.55
C ARG A 51 8.56 9.08 -8.13
N LYS A 52 7.75 8.41 -8.95
CA LYS A 52 6.52 9.00 -9.51
C LYS A 52 5.54 9.35 -8.41
N PHE A 53 5.40 8.49 -7.40
CA PHE A 53 4.55 8.76 -6.24
C PHE A 53 4.99 10.04 -5.50
N ILE A 54 6.26 10.16 -5.13
CA ILE A 54 6.79 11.37 -4.47
C ILE A 54 6.54 12.61 -5.33
N ARG A 55 6.69 12.49 -6.66
CA ARG A 55 6.44 13.59 -7.59
C ARG A 55 4.98 14.05 -7.59
N LYS A 56 4.02 13.12 -7.55
CA LYS A 56 2.58 13.44 -7.41
C LYS A 56 2.32 14.21 -6.11
N VAL A 57 2.93 13.77 -5.01
CA VAL A 57 2.78 14.45 -3.71
C VAL A 57 3.39 15.86 -3.73
N LEU A 58 4.57 16.03 -4.31
CA LEU A 58 5.22 17.34 -4.46
C LEU A 58 4.41 18.33 -5.31
N LEU A 59 3.72 17.83 -6.31
CA LEU A 59 2.86 18.63 -7.19
C LEU A 59 1.48 18.91 -6.57
N GLY A 60 1.18 18.37 -5.38
CA GLY A 60 -0.14 18.53 -4.76
C GLY A 60 -1.25 17.75 -5.46
N MET A 61 -0.92 16.71 -6.23
CA MET A 61 -1.89 15.88 -6.95
C MET A 61 -2.54 14.86 -6.01
N GLU A 62 -3.38 15.35 -5.10
CA GLU A 62 -3.98 14.58 -3.99
C GLU A 62 -4.71 13.31 -4.46
N GLU A 63 -5.70 13.46 -5.34
CA GLU A 63 -6.50 12.35 -5.87
C GLU A 63 -5.62 11.31 -6.59
N ALA A 64 -4.65 11.78 -7.38
CA ALA A 64 -3.75 10.90 -8.12
C ALA A 64 -2.73 10.18 -7.22
N ALA A 65 -2.39 10.75 -6.05
CA ALA A 65 -1.53 10.11 -5.06
C ALA A 65 -2.32 9.04 -4.27
N TYR A 66 -3.58 9.31 -3.93
CA TYR A 66 -4.45 8.32 -3.27
C TYR A 66 -4.81 7.12 -4.17
N ALA A 67 -5.04 7.39 -5.46
CA ALA A 67 -5.30 6.37 -6.46
C ALA A 67 -4.04 5.59 -6.92
N ASP A 68 -2.84 6.04 -6.53
CA ASP A 68 -1.60 5.38 -6.92
C ASP A 68 -1.47 4.00 -6.23
N PRO A 69 -1.26 2.90 -6.97
CA PRO A 69 -1.00 1.59 -6.39
C PRO A 69 0.14 1.61 -5.36
N TYR A 70 1.17 2.44 -5.57
CA TYR A 70 2.30 2.59 -4.66
C TYR A 70 1.87 2.84 -3.22
N MET A 71 0.81 3.62 -3.04
CA MET A 71 0.25 3.99 -1.75
C MET A 71 -0.19 2.75 -0.93
N TRP A 72 -0.75 1.74 -1.61
CA TRP A 72 -1.35 0.55 -1.02
C TRP A 72 -0.39 -0.65 -1.01
N PHE A 73 0.53 -0.71 -1.96
CA PHE A 73 1.53 -1.77 -2.09
C PHE A 73 2.84 -1.49 -1.34
N CYS A 74 3.08 -0.26 -0.89
CA CYS A 74 4.29 0.01 -0.12
C CYS A 74 4.26 -0.73 1.23
N ASN A 75 5.23 -1.62 1.45
CA ASN A 75 5.42 -2.35 2.71
C ASN A 75 6.13 -1.54 3.80
N MET A 76 6.47 -0.28 3.53
CA MET A 76 7.22 0.57 4.46
C MET A 76 8.50 -0.14 4.97
N CYS A 77 9.25 -0.75 4.04
CA CYS A 77 10.50 -1.46 4.30
C CYS A 77 11.73 -0.54 4.39
N GLU A 78 11.56 0.76 4.12
CA GLU A 78 12.59 1.81 4.26
C GLU A 78 13.84 1.69 3.37
N HIS A 79 13.95 0.67 2.51
CA HIS A 79 15.10 0.57 1.60
C HIS A 79 15.27 1.83 0.73
N CYS A 80 14.16 2.34 0.16
CA CYS A 80 14.17 3.58 -0.60
C CYS A 80 14.51 4.85 0.22
N THR A 81 14.33 4.80 1.55
CA THR A 81 14.68 5.89 2.47
C THR A 81 16.17 5.90 2.78
N VAL A 82 16.76 4.72 3.02
CA VAL A 82 18.19 4.56 3.29
C VAL A 82 19.04 4.92 2.08
N GLU A 83 18.58 4.59 0.87
CA GLU A 83 19.28 4.90 -0.39
C GLU A 83 19.12 6.36 -0.83
N CYS A 84 18.30 7.17 -0.14
CA CYS A 84 18.01 8.52 -0.60
C CYS A 84 19.14 9.50 -0.25
N PRO A 85 19.86 10.08 -1.24
CA PRO A 85 20.94 11.03 -0.97
C PRO A 85 20.42 12.37 -0.40
N MET A 86 19.13 12.64 -0.56
CA MET A 86 18.47 13.86 -0.08
C MET A 86 17.77 13.66 1.26
N ASN A 87 17.96 12.50 1.91
CA ASN A 87 17.37 12.17 3.19
C ASN A 87 15.81 12.29 3.21
N VAL A 88 15.17 11.98 2.08
CA VAL A 88 13.71 11.93 2.00
C VAL A 88 13.22 10.63 2.63
N ASN A 89 12.45 10.73 3.71
CA ASN A 89 11.84 9.57 4.34
C ASN A 89 10.53 9.17 3.66
N ILE A 90 10.64 8.29 2.68
CA ILE A 90 9.53 7.83 1.84
C ILE A 90 8.58 6.93 2.63
N ALA A 91 9.09 6.12 3.57
CA ALA A 91 8.24 5.28 4.40
C ALA A 91 7.36 6.13 5.33
N ALA A 92 7.93 7.15 5.96
CA ALA A 92 7.18 8.12 6.76
C ALA A 92 6.21 8.92 5.89
N LEU A 93 6.58 9.25 4.64
CA LEU A 93 5.71 9.93 3.69
C LEU A 93 4.46 9.10 3.40
N VAL A 94 4.63 7.83 3.03
CA VAL A 94 3.50 6.90 2.81
C VAL A 94 2.67 6.76 4.07
N LYS A 95 3.29 6.55 5.24
CA LYS A 95 2.57 6.44 6.51
C LYS A 95 1.73 7.69 6.82
N SER A 96 2.30 8.88 6.58
CA SER A 96 1.61 10.15 6.79
C SER A 96 0.41 10.29 5.87
N ILE A 97 0.57 9.95 4.59
CA ILE A 97 -0.54 9.99 3.62
C ILE A 97 -1.62 8.96 3.97
N ARG A 98 -1.25 7.77 4.48
CA ARG A 98 -2.21 6.76 4.98
C ARG A 98 -2.99 7.31 6.17
N SER A 99 -2.35 8.09 7.04
CA SER A 99 -3.00 8.64 8.23
C SER A 99 -4.01 9.75 7.92
N MET A 100 -3.81 10.49 6.83
CA MET A 100 -4.75 11.52 6.37
C MET A 100 -5.99 10.94 5.68
N TRP A 101 -6.00 9.64 5.49
CA TRP A 101 -7.02 8.94 4.76
C TRP A 101 -8.39 9.02 5.48
N ASP A 102 -9.43 9.41 4.74
CA ASP A 102 -10.83 9.33 5.16
C ASP A 102 -11.38 7.88 5.13
N LYS A 103 -11.47 7.27 6.31
CA LYS A 103 -11.87 5.86 6.50
C LYS A 103 -13.25 5.55 5.91
N ASP A 104 -14.14 6.54 5.84
CA ASP A 104 -15.52 6.35 5.38
C ASP A 104 -15.58 6.18 3.85
N LYS A 105 -14.68 6.82 3.10
CA LYS A 105 -14.57 6.67 1.64
C LYS A 105 -14.00 5.31 1.22
N ILE A 106 -13.16 4.67 2.05
CA ILE A 106 -12.78 3.25 1.79
C ILE A 106 -13.72 2.27 2.39
N ALA A 107 -14.45 2.55 3.47
CA ALA A 107 -15.47 1.59 3.88
C ALA A 107 -16.39 1.30 2.69
N GLY A 108 -16.78 2.35 1.95
CA GLY A 108 -17.43 2.24 0.63
C GLY A 108 -16.61 1.47 -0.40
N ARG A 109 -15.37 1.89 -0.71
CA ARG A 109 -14.55 1.24 -1.76
C ARG A 109 -14.07 -0.18 -1.42
N LEU A 110 -13.64 -0.47 -0.20
CA LEU A 110 -13.34 -1.82 0.33
C LEU A 110 -14.59 -2.70 0.42
N GLN A 111 -15.78 -2.16 0.76
CA GLN A 111 -17.03 -2.93 0.72
C GLN A 111 -17.52 -3.15 -0.73
N GLU A 112 -17.28 -2.21 -1.64
CA GLU A 112 -17.49 -2.40 -3.08
C GLU A 112 -16.54 -3.47 -3.63
N LEU A 113 -15.26 -3.44 -3.23
CA LEU A 113 -14.25 -4.44 -3.58
C LEU A 113 -14.53 -5.83 -2.95
N ASP A 114 -15.16 -5.90 -1.76
CA ASP A 114 -15.65 -7.16 -1.16
C ASP A 114 -16.94 -7.67 -1.84
N LYS A 115 -17.76 -6.80 -2.43
CA LYS A 115 -18.92 -7.18 -3.26
C LYS A 115 -18.50 -7.68 -4.65
N GLU A 116 -17.47 -7.08 -5.25
CA GLU A 116 -16.86 -7.52 -6.52
C GLU A 116 -16.20 -8.91 -6.42
N ARG A 117 -15.88 -9.37 -5.20
CA ARG A 117 -15.43 -10.75 -4.90
C ARG A 117 -16.43 -11.85 -5.32
N THR A 118 -17.69 -11.49 -5.56
CA THR A 118 -18.75 -12.43 -5.96
C THR A 118 -18.91 -12.57 -7.47
N ALA A 119 -18.22 -11.73 -8.28
CA ALA A 119 -18.37 -11.74 -9.72
C ALA A 119 -17.05 -11.41 -10.43
N SER A 120 -16.54 -12.39 -11.16
CA SER A 120 -15.48 -12.32 -12.17
C SER A 120 -14.04 -12.13 -11.69
N ASP A 121 -13.26 -13.15 -12.03
CA ASP A 121 -11.83 -13.10 -12.24
C ASP A 121 -11.43 -11.83 -13.02
N ASN A 122 -10.45 -11.09 -12.48
CA ASN A 122 -9.78 -9.89 -13.05
C ASN A 122 -10.37 -8.51 -12.68
N LEU A 123 -9.92 -7.91 -11.55
CA LEU A 123 -9.61 -6.47 -11.42
C LEU A 123 -8.76 -6.17 -10.14
N PRO A 124 -8.13 -4.98 -10.01
CA PRO A 124 -6.73 -4.82 -9.64
C PRO A 124 -6.54 -4.75 -8.12
N SER A 125 -5.80 -5.74 -7.60
CA SER A 125 -4.74 -5.58 -6.62
C SER A 125 -5.01 -4.48 -5.55
N THR A 126 -5.83 -4.80 -4.54
CA THR A 126 -6.10 -3.93 -3.40
C THR A 126 -5.00 -4.02 -2.34
N GLY A 127 -3.79 -3.54 -2.65
CA GLY A 127 -2.72 -3.28 -1.67
C GLY A 127 -2.18 -4.46 -0.87
N LEU A 128 -1.02 -4.25 -0.26
CA LEU A 128 -0.43 -5.14 0.74
C LEU A 128 -0.99 -4.82 2.13
N VAL A 129 -2.32 -4.72 2.26
CA VAL A 129 -2.99 -4.56 3.55
C VAL A 129 -3.77 -5.84 3.85
N ALA A 130 -3.69 -6.29 5.10
CA ALA A 130 -4.42 -7.45 5.55
C ALA A 130 -5.90 -7.08 5.84
N LEU A 131 -6.83 -7.86 5.31
CA LEU A 131 -8.27 -7.71 5.51
C LEU A 131 -8.81 -8.90 6.30
N VAL A 132 -9.81 -8.67 7.16
CA VAL A 132 -10.41 -9.69 8.03
C VAL A 132 -11.86 -9.93 7.66
N ASP A 133 -12.21 -11.20 7.40
CA ASP A 133 -13.58 -11.69 7.29
C ASP A 133 -14.16 -11.88 8.69
N VAL A 134 -15.04 -10.95 9.07
CA VAL A 134 -15.68 -10.90 10.40
C VAL A 134 -16.47 -12.18 10.69
N ASN A 135 -17.08 -12.81 9.68
CA ASN A 135 -17.92 -14.00 9.86
C ASN A 135 -17.09 -15.25 10.17
N LYS A 136 -15.80 -15.26 9.80
CA LYS A 136 -14.88 -16.37 10.05
C LYS A 136 -13.99 -16.14 11.27
N CYS A 137 -13.89 -14.89 11.73
CA CYS A 137 -13.01 -14.53 12.84
C CYS A 137 -13.53 -15.11 14.17
N ALA A 138 -12.75 -15.96 14.83
CA ALA A 138 -13.06 -16.45 16.18
C ALA A 138 -12.49 -15.57 17.30
N ALA A 139 -12.00 -14.37 17.00
CA ALA A 139 -11.34 -13.47 17.95
C ALA A 139 -10.25 -14.13 18.83
N CYS A 140 -9.53 -15.13 18.29
CA CYS A 140 -8.52 -15.91 19.03
C CYS A 140 -7.22 -15.15 19.37
N LEU A 141 -7.11 -13.88 18.97
CA LEU A 141 -5.99 -12.98 19.22
C LEU A 141 -4.64 -13.42 18.61
N THR A 142 -4.58 -14.45 17.77
CA THR A 142 -3.33 -14.89 17.14
C THR A 142 -2.70 -13.77 16.31
N CYS A 143 -3.49 -13.10 15.48
CA CYS A 143 -2.99 -11.97 14.67
C CYS A 143 -2.48 -10.80 15.52
N VAL A 144 -3.14 -10.51 16.65
CA VAL A 144 -2.74 -9.44 17.58
C VAL A 144 -1.38 -9.77 18.21
N ARG A 145 -1.18 -11.02 18.65
CA ARG A 145 0.06 -11.46 19.31
C ARG A 145 1.26 -11.52 18.38
N LEU A 146 1.04 -11.83 17.10
CA LEU A 146 2.13 -12.07 16.15
C LEU A 146 2.56 -10.82 15.38
N CYS A 147 1.77 -9.74 15.40
CA CYS A 147 2.04 -8.58 14.57
C CYS A 147 3.21 -7.75 15.14
N PRO A 148 4.34 -7.59 14.42
CA PRO A 148 5.48 -6.82 14.92
C PRO A 148 5.21 -5.31 15.01
N VAL A 149 4.15 -4.84 14.33
CA VAL A 149 3.76 -3.42 14.24
C VAL A 149 2.41 -3.13 14.89
N GLU A 150 1.88 -4.11 15.63
CA GLU A 150 0.64 -3.97 16.44
C GLU A 150 -0.57 -3.44 15.65
N ALA A 151 -0.62 -3.73 14.34
CA ALA A 151 -1.70 -3.27 13.47
C ALA A 151 -3.09 -3.87 13.79
N PRO A 152 -3.22 -5.15 14.22
CA PRO A 152 -4.52 -5.73 14.55
C PRO A 152 -4.99 -5.35 15.96
N GLN A 153 -6.26 -4.96 16.08
CA GLN A 153 -6.97 -4.75 17.35
C GLN A 153 -8.33 -5.47 17.32
N ILE A 154 -8.94 -5.70 18.49
CA ILE A 154 -10.26 -6.33 18.56
C ILE A 154 -11.34 -5.27 18.75
N HIS A 155 -12.29 -5.20 17.81
CA HIS A 155 -13.48 -4.37 17.91
C HIS A 155 -14.72 -5.22 17.64
N ASN A 156 -15.76 -5.07 18.45
CA ASN A 156 -17.05 -5.78 18.30
C ASN A 156 -16.92 -7.31 18.12
N GLY A 157 -15.98 -7.94 18.83
CA GLY A 157 -15.80 -9.39 18.79
C GLY A 157 -15.08 -9.91 17.53
N ALA A 158 -14.46 -9.04 16.73
CA ALA A 158 -13.64 -9.45 15.59
C ALA A 158 -12.33 -8.64 15.52
N ALA A 159 -11.33 -9.20 14.84
CA ALA A 159 -10.09 -8.48 14.57
C ALA A 159 -10.28 -7.44 13.47
N VAL A 160 -9.75 -6.25 13.68
CA VAL A 160 -9.69 -5.13 12.73
C VAL A 160 -8.24 -4.72 12.57
N ILE A 161 -7.77 -4.58 11.34
CA ILE A 161 -6.36 -4.26 11.04
C ILE A 161 -6.27 -2.80 10.64
N ASP A 162 -5.39 -2.05 11.33
CA ASP A 162 -5.12 -0.66 10.99
C ASP A 162 -4.28 -0.57 9.70
N PRO A 163 -4.81 -0.02 8.59
CA PRO A 163 -4.09 0.09 7.32
C PRO A 163 -2.89 1.05 7.39
N VAL A 164 -2.89 2.01 8.32
CA VAL A 164 -1.78 2.97 8.51
C VAL A 164 -0.55 2.26 9.06
N LEU A 165 -0.75 1.28 9.93
CA LEU A 165 0.31 0.51 10.57
C LEU A 165 0.68 -0.75 9.79
N CYS A 166 -0.28 -1.34 9.08
CA CYS A 166 -0.09 -2.60 8.37
C CYS A 166 1.03 -2.50 7.32
N LYS A 167 2.03 -3.39 7.44
CA LYS A 167 3.14 -3.56 6.49
C LYS A 167 2.92 -4.66 5.46
N GLY A 168 1.77 -5.36 5.48
CA GLY A 168 1.48 -6.39 4.49
C GLY A 168 2.31 -7.67 4.55
N CYS A 169 2.99 -7.95 5.66
CA CYS A 169 3.93 -9.08 5.76
C CYS A 169 3.30 -10.48 5.71
N GLY A 170 1.97 -10.62 5.85
CA GLY A 170 1.30 -11.92 5.71
C GLY A 170 1.31 -12.84 6.93
N ILE A 171 2.08 -12.56 8.00
CA ILE A 171 2.19 -13.44 9.19
C ILE A 171 0.80 -13.77 9.77
N CYS A 172 -0.06 -12.77 9.92
CA CYS A 172 -1.41 -12.96 10.47
C CYS A 172 -2.32 -13.82 9.57
N ALA A 173 -2.15 -13.77 8.24
CA ALA A 173 -2.91 -14.60 7.32
C ALA A 173 -2.45 -16.05 7.33
N GLY A 174 -1.12 -16.28 7.36
CA GLY A 174 -0.56 -17.63 7.45
C GLY A 174 -0.92 -18.35 8.74
N GLU A 175 -0.96 -17.63 9.86
CA GLU A 175 -1.18 -18.19 11.20
C GLU A 175 -2.65 -18.20 11.63
N CYS A 176 -3.57 -17.71 10.79
CA CYS A 176 -4.99 -17.67 11.16
C CYS A 176 -5.60 -19.09 11.13
N PRO A 177 -6.02 -19.66 12.28
CA PRO A 177 -6.57 -21.03 12.30
C PRO A 177 -7.87 -21.15 11.51
N ASN A 178 -8.66 -20.06 11.46
CA ASN A 178 -9.92 -20.00 10.72
C ASN A 178 -9.78 -19.49 9.29
N LYS A 179 -8.55 -19.17 8.84
CA LYS A 179 -8.30 -18.57 7.51
C LYS A 179 -9.20 -17.34 7.24
N ALA A 180 -9.43 -16.55 8.29
CA ALA A 180 -10.28 -15.38 8.27
C ALA A 180 -9.54 -14.12 7.77
N ILE A 181 -8.25 -14.20 7.49
CA ILE A 181 -7.42 -13.05 7.12
C ILE A 181 -6.82 -13.27 5.74
N THR A 182 -6.88 -12.26 4.89
CA THR A 182 -6.30 -12.27 3.54
C THR A 182 -5.34 -11.10 3.41
N VAL A 183 -4.15 -11.34 2.88
CA VAL A 183 -3.23 -10.29 2.42
C VAL A 183 -3.22 -10.32 0.90
N LEU A 184 -3.73 -9.26 0.28
CA LEU A 184 -3.78 -9.15 -1.17
C LEU A 184 -2.39 -8.76 -1.70
N GLY A 185 -2.05 -9.25 -2.89
CA GLY A 185 -0.81 -8.85 -3.60
C GLY A 185 0.31 -9.88 -3.70
N TYR A 186 0.21 -11.10 -3.14
CA TYR A 186 1.29 -12.10 -3.30
C TYR A 186 1.06 -13.11 -4.44
N TYR A 187 -0.19 -13.52 -4.71
CA TYR A 187 -0.45 -14.65 -5.61
C TYR A 187 -0.64 -14.25 -7.09
N GLU A 188 -1.34 -13.17 -7.41
CA GLU A 188 -1.58 -12.79 -8.83
C GLU A 188 -0.31 -12.32 -9.55
N LEU A 189 0.60 -11.65 -8.85
CA LEU A 189 1.84 -11.13 -9.43
C LEU A 189 2.83 -12.26 -9.76
N MET A 190 2.89 -13.31 -8.92
CA MET A 190 3.74 -14.47 -9.21
C MET A 190 3.14 -15.36 -10.30
N LEU A 191 1.82 -15.56 -10.35
CA LEU A 191 1.18 -16.38 -11.39
C LEU A 191 1.36 -15.80 -12.79
N LYS A 192 1.20 -14.47 -12.97
CA LYS A 192 1.45 -13.81 -14.26
C LYS A 192 2.88 -14.03 -14.78
N ASN A 193 3.86 -14.06 -13.88
CA ASN A 193 5.26 -14.31 -14.23
C ASN A 193 5.55 -15.80 -14.40
N MET A 194 4.84 -16.69 -13.70
CA MET A 194 5.05 -18.13 -13.81
C MET A 194 4.49 -18.69 -15.13
N ASP A 195 3.38 -18.16 -15.64
CA ASP A 195 2.88 -18.51 -16.99
C ASP A 195 3.90 -18.15 -18.08
N SER A 196 4.57 -16.99 -17.94
CA SER A 196 5.61 -16.55 -18.88
C SER A 196 6.92 -17.35 -18.76
N LEU A 197 7.22 -17.89 -17.57
CA LEU A 197 8.41 -18.72 -17.31
C LEU A 197 8.22 -20.18 -17.72
N ILE A 198 7.00 -20.73 -17.58
CA ILE A 198 6.66 -22.10 -18.01
C ILE A 198 6.60 -22.18 -19.54
N ALA A 199 6.11 -21.14 -20.23
CA ALA A 199 6.05 -21.10 -21.69
C ALA A 199 7.44 -21.13 -22.37
N GLY A 200 8.51 -20.76 -21.66
CA GLY A 200 9.88 -20.78 -22.17
C GLY A 200 10.69 -22.04 -21.86
N TRP A 201 10.14 -22.98 -21.07
CA TRP A 201 10.80 -24.23 -20.65
C TRP A 201 10.06 -25.49 -21.12
N SER A 202 9.20 -25.35 -22.13
CA SER A 202 8.70 -26.49 -22.90
C SER A 202 9.80 -26.93 -23.87
N ILE A 203 10.70 -27.80 -23.39
CA ILE A 203 11.48 -28.71 -24.24
C ILE A 203 10.51 -29.72 -24.86
#